data_AF-A0A914ML61-F1
#
_entry.id   AF-A0A914ML61-F1
#
_cell.length_a   1.000
_cell.length_b   1.000
_cell.length_c   1.000
_cell.angle_alpha   90.00
_cell.angle_beta   90.00
_cell.angle_gamma   90.00
#
_symmetry.space_group_name_H-M   'P 1'
#
loop_
_entity.id
_entity.type
_entity.pdbx_description
1 polymer ?
#
loop_
_entity_poly.entity_id
_entity_poly.type
_entity_poly.pdbx_seq_one_letter_code
_entity_poly.pdbx_strand_id
1 'polypeptide(L)'
;MFERFICPTLILSKNFVTKNSIQCLRSRLFYQSKKRGILENDILIGKFAEENLPKMNENDLVNYDAIINGNYMEWDLYYYLTGRKEAPNELISNPLFKNMKEYILLNNRKDYEK
;
A
#
# COMPACT_ATOMS: atom_id res chain seq x y z
N MET A 1 17.87 -15.83 9.77
CA MET A 1 18.84 -14.82 9.30
C MET A 1 18.15 -13.71 8.49
N PHE A 2 17.01 -13.18 8.96
CA PHE A 2 16.25 -12.12 8.25
C PHE A 2 15.58 -11.13 9.22
N GLU A 3 16.19 -10.84 10.38
CA GLU A 3 15.57 -10.02 11.43
C GLU A 3 16.39 -8.79 11.84
N ARG A 4 17.21 -8.21 10.95
CA ARG A 4 18.08 -7.07 11.33
C ARG A 4 17.84 -5.74 10.63
N PHE A 5 16.81 -5.62 9.80
CA PHE A 5 16.46 -4.33 9.16
C PHE A 5 14.95 -4.05 9.07
N ILE A 6 14.13 -4.75 9.85
CA ILE A 6 12.70 -4.47 9.91
C ILE A 6 12.48 -3.49 11.05
N CYS A 7 12.07 -2.27 10.72
CA CYS A 7 11.53 -1.32 11.70
C CYS A 7 10.52 -2.07 12.56
N PRO A 8 10.72 -2.16 13.89
CA PRO A 8 9.86 -2.96 14.74
C PRO A 8 8.41 -2.56 14.50
N THR A 9 7.52 -3.53 14.33
CA THR A 9 6.06 -3.36 14.22
C THR A 9 5.44 -2.69 15.46
N LEU A 10 6.23 -2.44 16.50
CA LEU A 10 5.88 -1.64 17.68
C LEU A 10 5.87 -0.13 17.38
N ILE A 11 5.00 0.29 16.45
CA ILE A 11 4.41 1.64 16.43
C ILE A 11 2.93 1.49 16.78
N LEU A 12 2.66 0.83 17.91
CA LEU A 12 1.34 0.74 18.54
C LEU A 12 1.42 1.29 19.96
N SER A 13 1.88 2.53 20.07
CA SER A 13 1.44 3.41 21.15
C SER A 13 1.27 4.78 20.51
N LYS A 14 0.04 5.30 20.59
CA LYS A 14 -0.31 6.65 20.14
C LYS A 14 0.74 7.62 20.71
N ASN A 15 1.29 8.47 19.83
CA ASN A 15 2.12 9.63 20.12
C ASN A 15 3.64 9.36 20.21
N PHE A 16 4.32 9.46 19.05
CA PHE A 16 5.46 10.36 18.76
C PHE A 16 6.32 9.76 17.63
N VAL A 17 5.91 9.96 16.38
CA VAL A 17 6.71 9.58 15.21
C VAL A 17 7.77 10.68 14.98
N THR A 18 9.02 10.39 15.32
CA THR A 18 10.17 11.23 14.95
C THR A 18 10.41 11.21 13.43
N LYS A 19 11.13 12.19 12.88
CA LYS A 19 11.48 12.22 11.44
C LYS A 19 12.20 10.95 10.97
N ASN A 20 13.01 10.35 11.84
CA ASN A 20 13.68 9.07 11.59
C ASN A 20 12.69 7.90 11.54
N SER A 21 11.61 7.92 12.33
CA SER A 21 10.58 6.89 12.26
C SER A 21 9.67 6.99 11.03
N ILE A 22 9.49 8.18 10.43
CA ILE A 22 8.72 8.31 9.16
C ILE A 22 9.45 7.59 8.02
N GLN A 23 10.77 7.77 7.89
CA GLN A 23 11.54 7.04 6.88
C GLN A 23 11.53 5.53 7.15
N CYS A 24 11.63 5.13 8.41
CA CYS A 24 11.47 3.74 8.83
C CYS A 24 10.12 3.16 8.38
N LEU A 25 9.03 3.90 8.63
CA LEU A 25 7.67 3.52 8.25
C LEU A 25 7.55 3.37 6.73
N ARG A 26 8.06 4.33 5.94
CA ARG A 26 8.07 4.25 4.48
C ARG A 26 8.81 3.01 3.98
N SER A 27 10.00 2.74 4.50
CA SER A 27 10.78 1.55 4.13
C SER A 27 10.05 0.25 4.49
N ARG A 28 9.40 0.19 5.66
CA ARG A 28 8.58 -0.95 6.09
C ARG A 28 7.41 -1.17 5.14
N LEU A 29 6.63 -0.13 4.85
CA LEU A 29 5.46 -0.19 3.97
C LEU A 29 5.85 -0.55 2.53
N PHE A 30 6.97 -0.01 2.04
CA PHE A 30 7.51 -0.34 0.73
C PHE A 30 7.90 -1.82 0.64
N TYR A 31 8.60 -2.34 1.65
CA TYR A 31 8.97 -3.75 1.71
C TYR A 31 7.72 -4.66 1.72
N GLN A 32 6.74 -4.36 2.57
CA GLN A 32 5.48 -5.09 2.64
C GLN A 32 4.71 -5.05 1.31
N SER A 33 4.77 -3.92 0.59
CA SER A 33 4.13 -3.76 -0.71
C SER A 33 4.75 -4.64 -1.80
N LYS A 34 6.04 -5.01 -1.67
CA LYS A 34 6.77 -5.88 -2.61
C LYS A 34 6.91 -7.34 -2.14
N LYS A 35 6.28 -7.70 -1.01
CA LYS A 35 6.38 -9.04 -0.39
C LYS A 35 4.99 -9.56 -0.03
N ARG A 36 4.11 -9.63 -1.03
CA ARG A 36 2.75 -10.13 -0.93
C ARG A 36 2.66 -11.60 -1.30
N GLY A 37 1.48 -12.19 -1.05
CA GLY A 37 1.20 -13.59 -1.37
C GLY A 37 1.05 -13.88 -2.86
N ILE A 38 0.79 -12.86 -3.70
CA ILE A 38 0.61 -13.01 -5.15
C ILE A 38 1.43 -11.96 -5.91
N LEU A 39 1.98 -12.38 -7.06
CA LEU A 39 2.88 -11.56 -7.88
C LEU A 39 2.19 -10.32 -8.46
N GLU A 40 0.90 -10.45 -8.79
CA GLU A 40 0.10 -9.37 -9.36
C GLU A 40 0.02 -8.18 -8.39
N ASN A 41 -0.21 -8.44 -7.10
CA ASN A 41 -0.24 -7.39 -6.09
C ASN A 41 1.15 -6.79 -5.86
N ASP A 42 2.21 -7.61 -5.86
CA ASP A 42 3.58 -7.10 -5.74
C ASP A 42 3.90 -6.10 -6.84
N ILE A 43 3.49 -6.38 -8.08
CA ILE A 43 3.74 -5.49 -9.22
C ILE A 43 2.87 -4.23 -9.11
N LEU A 44 1.57 -4.37 -8.87
CA LEU A 44 0.63 -3.25 -8.86
C LEU A 44 0.89 -2.31 -7.67
N ILE A 45 0.90 -2.87 -6.46
CA ILE A 45 1.07 -2.14 -5.21
C ILE A 45 2.52 -1.67 -5.07
N GLY A 46 3.49 -2.50 -5.46
CA GLY A 46 4.91 -2.14 -5.41
C GLY A 46 5.25 -0.95 -6.31
N LYS A 47 4.73 -0.89 -7.54
CA LYS A 47 4.89 0.28 -8.43
C LYS A 47 4.25 1.53 -7.83
N PHE A 48 3.02 1.42 -7.32
CA PHE A 48 2.35 2.54 -6.66
C PHE A 48 3.15 3.06 -5.45
N ALA A 49 3.66 2.14 -4.63
CA ALA A 49 4.44 2.46 -3.44
C ALA A 49 5.73 3.21 -3.77
N GLU A 50 6.43 2.79 -4.83
CA GLU A 50 7.69 3.39 -5.28
C GLU A 50 7.53 4.88 -5.65
N GLU A 51 6.45 5.21 -6.34
CA GLU A 51 6.21 6.58 -6.83
C GLU A 51 5.51 7.50 -5.83
N ASN A 52 4.70 6.94 -4.92
CA ASN A 52 3.81 7.72 -4.05
C ASN A 52 4.24 7.77 -2.58
N LEU A 53 4.85 6.71 -2.01
CA LEU A 53 5.27 6.73 -0.58
C LEU A 53 6.24 7.87 -0.23
N PRO A 54 7.18 8.30 -1.10
CA PRO A 54 8.05 9.44 -0.80
C PRO A 54 7.29 10.78 -0.69
N LYS A 55 6.14 10.90 -1.36
CA LYS A 55 5.32 12.13 -1.45
C LYS A 55 4.22 12.19 -0.38
N MET A 56 3.88 11.06 0.22
CA MET A 56 2.82 10.93 1.23
C MET A 56 3.21 11.53 2.57
N ASN A 57 2.23 12.14 3.25
CA ASN A 57 2.36 12.59 4.63
C ASN A 57 2.16 11.43 5.61
N GLU A 58 2.46 11.65 6.89
CA GLU A 58 2.32 10.62 7.93
C GLU A 58 0.91 10.01 7.99
N ASN A 59 -0.12 10.85 7.97
CA ASN A 59 -1.51 10.39 7.99
C ASN A 59 -1.83 9.50 6.77
N ASP A 60 -1.29 9.83 5.59
CA ASP A 60 -1.46 9.03 4.38
C ASP A 60 -0.74 7.68 4.50
N LEU A 61 0.43 7.65 5.12
CA LEU A 61 1.16 6.40 5.39
C LEU A 61 0.42 5.49 6.37
N VAL A 62 -0.23 6.06 7.40
CA VAL A 62 -1.07 5.29 8.33
C VAL A 62 -2.32 4.75 7.62
N ASN A 63 -2.97 5.58 6.80
CA ASN A 63 -4.10 5.14 5.99
C ASN A 63 -3.68 4.06 4.98
N TYR A 64 -2.49 4.17 4.40
CA TYR A 64 -1.92 3.17 3.52
C TYR A 64 -1.71 1.84 4.26
N ASP A 65 -1.07 1.89 5.44
CA ASP A 65 -0.85 0.72 6.31
C ASP A 65 -2.17 0.00 6.61
N ALA A 66 -3.23 0.75 6.92
CA ALA A 66 -4.56 0.21 7.18
C ALA A 66 -5.21 -0.47 5.96
N ILE A 67 -4.99 0.06 4.74
CA ILE A 67 -5.48 -0.57 3.51
C ILE A 67 -4.69 -1.86 3.22
N ILE A 68 -3.36 -1.79 3.30
CA ILE A 68 -2.49 -2.87 2.85
C ILE A 68 -2.42 -4.04 3.84
N ASN A 69 -2.42 -3.75 5.14
CA ASN A 69 -2.39 -4.73 6.22
C ASN A 69 -3.76 -4.89 6.88
N GLY A 70 -4.81 -4.40 6.23
CA GLY A 70 -6.20 -4.59 6.66
C GLY A 70 -6.64 -6.04 6.56
N ASN A 71 -7.88 -6.31 6.95
CA ASN A 71 -8.42 -7.67 7.07
C ASN A 71 -8.95 -8.24 5.74
N TYR A 72 -8.34 -7.90 4.61
CA TYR A 72 -8.79 -8.31 3.27
C TYR A 72 -7.84 -9.35 2.68
N MET A 73 -8.40 -10.36 2.03
CA MET A 73 -7.61 -11.38 1.33
C MET A 73 -6.92 -10.79 0.10
N GLU A 74 -5.72 -11.28 -0.23
CA GLU A 74 -4.87 -10.77 -1.31
C GLU A 74 -5.55 -10.78 -2.67
N TRP A 75 -6.31 -11.84 -2.98
CA TRP A 75 -7.09 -11.92 -4.22
C TRP A 75 -8.24 -10.93 -4.25
N ASP A 76 -8.91 -10.68 -3.12
CA ASP A 76 -9.96 -9.68 -3.03
C ASP A 76 -9.37 -8.28 -3.26
N LEU A 77 -8.23 -7.98 -2.63
CA LEU A 77 -7.52 -6.72 -2.83
C LEU A 77 -7.16 -6.51 -4.31
N TYR A 78 -6.64 -7.54 -4.98
CA TYR A 78 -6.38 -7.50 -6.42
C TYR A 78 -7.63 -7.17 -7.23
N TYR A 79 -8.76 -7.83 -6.96
CA TYR A 79 -10.01 -7.59 -7.68
C TYR A 79 -10.59 -6.20 -7.44
N TYR A 80 -10.47 -5.68 -6.22
CA TYR A 80 -10.90 -4.33 -5.88
C TYR A 80 -10.08 -3.26 -6.60
N LEU A 81 -8.75 -3.44 -6.64
CA LEU A 81 -7.82 -2.53 -7.31
C LEU A 81 -7.94 -2.56 -8.83
N THR A 82 -8.16 -3.75 -9.41
CA THR A 82 -8.38 -3.90 -10.86
C THR A 82 -9.80 -3.54 -11.29
N GLY A 83 -10.72 -3.31 -10.35
CA GLY A 83 -12.11 -2.99 -10.62
C GLY A 83 -12.94 -4.18 -11.13
N ARG A 84 -12.45 -5.41 -11.00
CA ARG A 84 -13.19 -6.64 -11.34
C ARG A 84 -14.29 -6.97 -10.32
N LYS A 85 -14.15 -6.48 -9.09
CA LYS A 85 -15.12 -6.63 -8.00
C LYS A 85 -15.31 -5.28 -7.30
N GLU A 86 -16.51 -5.05 -6.79
CA GLU A 86 -16.79 -3.87 -5.97
C GLU A 86 -16.13 -4.01 -4.60
N ALA A 87 -15.41 -2.96 -4.19
CA ALA A 87 -14.78 -2.90 -2.88
C ALA A 87 -15.83 -2.65 -1.79
N PRO A 88 -15.62 -3.12 -0.56
CA PRO A 88 -16.47 -2.75 0.57
C PRO A 88 -16.50 -1.23 0.79
N ASN A 89 -17.62 -0.73 1.31
CA ASN A 89 -17.87 0.71 1.51
C ASN A 89 -16.77 1.40 2.33
N GLU A 90 -16.14 0.69 3.27
CA GLU A 90 -15.01 1.16 4.08
C GLU A 90 -13.81 1.57 3.22
N LEU A 91 -13.48 0.77 2.21
CA LEU A 91 -12.38 1.05 1.27
C LEU A 91 -12.78 2.14 0.29
N ILE A 92 -14.02 2.12 -0.22
CA ILE A 92 -14.52 3.13 -1.17
C ILE A 92 -14.50 4.53 -0.55
N SER A 93 -14.82 4.64 0.75
CA SER A 93 -14.81 5.89 1.49
C SER A 93 -13.40 6.47 1.63
N ASN A 94 -12.36 5.63 1.59
CA ASN A 94 -10.99 6.08 1.76
C ASN A 94 -10.45 6.76 0.48
N PRO A 95 -10.08 8.06 0.53
CA PRO A 95 -9.58 8.78 -0.65
C PRO A 95 -8.29 8.17 -1.20
N LEU A 96 -7.45 7.58 -0.33
CA LEU A 96 -6.19 6.97 -0.75
C LEU A 96 -6.42 5.70 -1.58
N PHE A 97 -7.42 4.89 -1.21
CA PHE A 97 -7.80 3.70 -1.96
C PHE A 97 -8.30 4.08 -3.37
N LYS A 98 -9.10 5.15 -3.47
CA LYS A 98 -9.57 5.68 -4.75
C LYS A 98 -8.40 6.11 -5.65
N ASN A 99 -7.44 6.85 -5.10
CA ASN A 99 -6.24 7.28 -5.83
C ASN A 99 -5.39 6.07 -6.30
N MET A 100 -5.25 5.07 -5.45
CA MET A 100 -4.51 3.84 -5.77
C MET A 100 -5.18 3.04 -6.90
N LYS A 101 -6.51 2.89 -6.83
CA LYS A 101 -7.31 2.24 -7.88
C LYS A 101 -7.18 2.99 -9.20
N GLU A 102 -7.31 4.31 -9.20
CA GLU A 102 -7.17 5.14 -10.39
C GLU A 102 -5.77 5.00 -11.02
N TYR A 103 -4.71 5.08 -10.21
CA TYR A 103 -3.33 4.87 -10.66
C TYR A 103 -3.14 3.52 -11.34
N ILE A 104 -3.67 2.45 -10.75
CA ILE A 104 -3.56 1.09 -11.30
C ILE A 104 -4.32 0.98 -12.62
N LEU A 105 -5.54 1.51 -12.68
CA LEU A 105 -6.35 1.48 -13.91
C LEU A 105 -5.71 2.27 -15.05
N LEU A 106 -5.05 3.40 -14.76
CA LEU A 106 -4.32 4.20 -15.75
C LEU A 106 -3.08 3.47 -16.28
N ASN A 107 -2.33 2.80 -15.39
CA ASN A 107 -1.11 2.09 -15.80
C ASN A 107 -1.41 0.80 -16.56
N ASN A 108 -2.45 0.04 -16.18
CA ASN A 108 -2.85 -1.17 -16.89
C ASN A 108 -3.28 -0.89 -18.35
N ARG A 109 -3.75 0.33 -18.70
CA ARG A 109 -4.10 0.67 -20.08
C ARG A 109 -2.89 0.85 -21.00
N LYS A 110 -1.76 1.32 -20.46
CA LYS A 110 -0.55 1.60 -21.24
C LYS A 110 0.13 0.35 -21.78
N ASP A 111 -0.18 -0.81 -21.20
CA ASP A 111 0.41 -2.09 -21.59
C ASP A 111 -0.20 -2.67 -22.89
N TYR A 112 -1.33 -2.12 -23.38
CA TYR A 112 -2.00 -2.54 -24.63
C TYR A 112 -1.70 -1.63 -25.83
N GLU A 113 -1.05 -0.49 -25.62
CA GLU A 113 -0.74 0.50 -26.68
C GLU A 113 0.71 0.42 -27.16
N LYS A 114 1.45 -0.64 -26.82
CA LYS A 114 2.87 -0.80 -27.13
C LYS A 114 3.18 -2.01 -28.00
#